data_AF-A0A502BL59-F1
#
_entry.id   AF-A0A502BL59-F1
#
_cell.length_a   1.000
_cell.length_b   1.000
_cell.length_c   1.000
_cell.angle_alpha   90.00
_cell.angle_beta   90.00
_cell.angle_gamma   90.00
#
_symmetry.space_group_name_H-M   'P 1'
#
loop_
_entity.id
_entity.type
_entity.pdbx_description
1 polymer ?
#
loop_
_entity_poly.entity_id
_entity_poly.type
_entity_poly.pdbx_seq_one_letter_code
_entity_poly.pdbx_strand_id
1 'polypeptide(L)'
;MSLGRAPGFFISLNLLKPDASVTTLRRAIGAYVHSKRYYLSCSKAGAIRHHLDGNPIEPVSDTDRINTQESLAAFGQQTNQVLSSSTAPPPLWRHTTKEI
;
A
#
# COMPACT_ATOMS: atom_id res chain seq x y z
N MET A 1 4.88 -13.95 11.59
CA MET A 1 5.81 -14.56 10.62
C MET A 1 5.83 -13.71 9.37
N SER A 2 7.04 -13.35 8.93
CA SER A 2 7.32 -12.33 7.92
C SER A 2 6.77 -12.74 6.55
N LEU A 3 6.06 -11.82 5.88
CA LEU A 3 5.64 -11.95 4.48
C LEU A 3 6.84 -12.41 3.64
N GLY A 4 6.80 -13.66 3.17
CA GLY A 4 7.81 -14.27 2.31
C GLY A 4 7.91 -13.52 0.99
N ARG A 5 8.64 -12.40 0.99
CA ARG A 5 9.06 -11.69 -0.21
C ARG A 5 10.26 -12.47 -0.72
N ALA A 6 10.07 -13.25 -1.79
CA ALA A 6 11.15 -14.01 -2.40
C ALA A 6 12.36 -13.06 -2.62
N PRO A 7 13.56 -13.40 -2.12
CA PRO A 7 14.71 -12.50 -2.13
C PRO A 7 15.13 -12.03 -3.54
N GLY A 8 14.68 -12.72 -4.59
CA GLY A 8 14.90 -12.34 -6.00
C GLY A 8 13.97 -11.27 -6.58
N PHE A 9 12.81 -10.98 -5.98
CA PHE A 9 11.82 -10.05 -6.57
C PHE A 9 12.36 -8.63 -6.76
N PHE A 10 13.17 -8.16 -5.81
CA PHE A 10 13.76 -6.81 -5.88
C PHE A 10 14.83 -6.67 -6.95
N ILE A 11 15.61 -7.73 -7.20
CA ILE A 11 16.67 -7.74 -8.21
C ILE A 11 16.02 -7.58 -9.59
N SER A 12 14.99 -8.36 -9.87
CA SER A 12 14.26 -8.33 -11.13
C SER A 12 13.55 -7.00 -11.39
N LEU A 13 13.06 -6.32 -10.35
CA LEU A 13 12.47 -4.99 -10.50
C LEU A 13 13.49 -3.89 -10.81
N ASN A 14 14.70 -3.99 -10.28
CA ASN A 14 15.78 -3.07 -10.62
C ASN A 14 16.19 -3.20 -12.10
N LEU A 15 16.10 -4.41 -12.67
CA LEU A 15 16.32 -4.65 -14.10
C LEU A 15 15.21 -4.03 -14.97
N LEU A 16 13.97 -3.95 -14.48
CA LEU A 16 12.83 -3.42 -15.24
C LEU A 16 12.78 -1.89 -15.27
N LYS A 17 13.32 -1.22 -14.26
CA LYS A 17 13.47 0.24 -14.21
C LYS A 17 14.87 0.61 -13.70
N PRO A 18 15.91 0.54 -14.55
CA PRO A 18 17.27 0.86 -14.15
C PRO A 18 17.46 2.33 -13.77
N ASP A 19 16.63 3.23 -14.31
CA ASP A 19 16.70 4.68 -14.01
C ASP A 19 16.10 5.07 -12.66
N ALA A 20 15.34 4.16 -12.03
CA ALA A 20 14.73 4.43 -10.73
C ALA A 20 15.68 4.05 -9.60
N SER A 21 15.87 4.94 -8.62
CA SER A 21 16.66 4.60 -7.45
C SER A 21 16.04 3.42 -6.68
N VAL A 22 16.90 2.52 -6.18
CA VAL A 22 16.48 1.34 -5.39
C VAL A 22 15.60 1.73 -4.19
N THR A 23 15.85 2.89 -3.59
CA THR A 23 15.05 3.43 -2.48
C THR A 23 13.64 3.84 -2.92
N THR A 24 13.52 4.54 -4.05
CA THR A 24 12.23 4.89 -4.65
C THR A 24 11.43 3.64 -5.01
N LEU A 25 12.09 2.67 -5.64
CA LEU A 25 11.48 1.40 -6.01
C LEU A 25 10.99 0.63 -4.77
N ARG A 26 11.81 0.52 -3.72
CA ARG A 26 11.42 -0.12 -2.47
C ARG A 26 10.22 0.56 -1.80
N ARG A 27 10.22 1.89 -1.78
CA ARG A 27 9.11 2.69 -1.22
C ARG A 27 7.82 2.48 -2.01
N ALA A 28 7.90 2.52 -3.34
CA ALA A 28 6.74 2.30 -4.21
C ALA A 28 6.14 0.89 -4.02
N ILE A 29 6.99 -0.15 -3.96
CA ILE A 29 6.54 -1.53 -3.70
C ILE A 29 5.90 -1.63 -2.31
N GLY A 30 6.53 -1.03 -1.29
CA GLY A 30 5.97 -0.99 0.07
C GLY A 30 4.57 -0.37 0.09
N ALA A 31 4.42 0.80 -0.53
CA ALA A 31 3.12 1.47 -0.65
C ALA A 31 2.09 0.64 -1.41
N TYR A 32 2.51 -0.05 -2.48
CA TYR A 32 1.63 -0.92 -3.26
C TYR A 32 1.12 -2.13 -2.46
N VAL A 33 2.02 -2.86 -1.79
CA VAL A 33 1.68 -4.06 -1.01
C VAL A 33 0.79 -3.73 0.19
N HIS A 34 0.90 -2.52 0.74
CA HIS A 34 0.02 -2.05 1.80
C HIS A 34 -1.20 -1.27 1.29
N SER A 35 -1.50 -1.31 -0.01
CA SER A 35 -2.68 -0.65 -0.55
C SER A 35 -3.94 -1.50 -0.35
N LYS A 36 -5.09 -0.84 -0.17
CA LYS A 36 -6.41 -1.49 -0.10
C LYS A 36 -6.66 -2.46 -1.27
N ARG A 37 -6.22 -2.08 -2.48
CA ARG A 37 -6.38 -2.92 -3.69
C ARG A 37 -5.58 -4.22 -3.61
N TYR A 38 -4.36 -4.16 -3.08
CA TYR A 38 -3.54 -5.35 -2.89
C TYR A 38 -4.21 -6.31 -1.91
N TYR A 39 -4.67 -5.80 -0.76
CA TYR A 39 -5.37 -6.64 0.22
C TYR A 39 -6.67 -7.25 -0.33
N LEU A 40 -7.46 -6.51 -1.11
CA LEU A 40 -8.66 -7.04 -1.78
C LEU A 40 -8.35 -8.16 -2.78
N SER A 41 -7.16 -8.13 -3.39
CA SER A 41 -6.73 -9.16 -4.32
C SER A 41 -6.31 -10.41 -3.56
N CYS A 42 -5.59 -10.26 -2.45
CA CYS A 42 -5.15 -11.36 -1.61
C CYS A 42 -6.27 -12.01 -0.79
N SER A 43 -7.32 -11.29 -0.42
CA SER A 43 -8.40 -11.84 0.42
C SER A 43 -9.33 -12.82 -0.33
N LYS A 44 -9.29 -12.81 -1.67
CA LYS A 44 -10.09 -13.69 -2.53
C LYS A 44 -9.66 -15.16 -2.38
N ALA A 45 -10.64 -16.06 -2.44
CA ALA A 45 -10.38 -17.50 -2.46
C ALA A 45 -9.67 -17.90 -3.76
N GLY A 46 -8.63 -18.72 -3.64
CA GLY A 46 -7.83 -19.16 -4.77
C GLY A 46 -6.93 -18.09 -5.38
N ALA A 47 -6.64 -16.99 -4.66
CA ALA A 47 -5.67 -16.01 -5.11
C ALA A 47 -4.27 -16.64 -5.26
N ILE A 48 -3.53 -16.26 -6.30
CA ILE A 48 -2.20 -16.78 -6.64
C ILE A 48 -1.20 -15.62 -6.71
N ARG A 49 0.00 -15.83 -6.19
CA ARG A 49 1.15 -14.93 -6.34
C ARG A 49 1.79 -15.18 -7.69
N HIS A 50 2.00 -14.13 -8.47
CA HIS A 50 2.65 -14.21 -9.77
C HIS A 50 4.10 -13.69 -9.70
N HIS A 51 4.97 -14.28 -10.51
CA HIS A 51 6.28 -13.72 -10.83
C HIS A 51 6.10 -12.47 -11.70
N LEU A 52 7.18 -11.70 -11.86
CA LEU A 52 7.19 -10.53 -12.74
C LEU A 52 6.91 -10.87 -14.20
N ASP A 53 7.24 -12.08 -14.63
CA ASP A 53 6.96 -12.60 -15.98
C ASP A 53 5.50 -13.10 -16.12
N GLY A 54 4.67 -12.95 -15.08
CA GLY A 54 3.28 -13.39 -15.06
C GLY A 54 3.08 -14.86 -14.66
N ASN A 55 4.15 -15.64 -14.55
CA ASN A 55 4.07 -17.04 -14.16
C ASN A 55 3.53 -17.21 -12.72
N PRO A 56 2.60 -18.14 -12.47
CA PRO A 56 2.13 -18.43 -11.11
C PRO A 56 3.27 -19.04 -10.28
N ILE A 57 3.45 -18.54 -9.05
CA ILE A 57 4.45 -19.05 -8.11
C ILE A 57 3.76 -19.90 -7.06
N GLU A 58 2.84 -19.30 -6.31
CA GLU A 58 2.29 -19.93 -5.11
C GLU A 58 0.89 -19.40 -4.81
N PRO A 59 -0.06 -20.28 -4.42
CA PRO A 59 -1.32 -19.85 -3.85
C PRO A 59 -1.11 -18.98 -2.61
N VAL A 60 -1.99 -18.00 -2.40
CA VAL A 60 -1.99 -17.22 -1.16
C VAL A 60 -2.50 -18.12 -0.03
N SER A 61 -1.68 -18.31 1.01
CA SER A 61 -2.02 -19.14 2.18
C SER A 61 -3.25 -18.62 2.92
N ASP A 62 -4.01 -19.49 3.57
CA ASP A 62 -5.20 -19.07 4.32
C ASP A 62 -4.87 -18.13 5.49
N THR A 63 -3.71 -18.30 6.13
CA THR A 63 -3.21 -17.37 7.15
C THR A 63 -2.97 -15.98 6.58
N ASP A 64 -2.35 -15.88 5.41
CA ASP A 64 -2.17 -14.59 4.73
C ASP A 64 -3.52 -13.97 4.35
N ARG A 65 -4.48 -14.80 3.90
CA ARG A 65 -5.83 -14.35 3.56
C ARG A 65 -6.54 -13.75 4.77
N ILE A 66 -6.47 -14.38 5.93
CA ILE A 66 -7.06 -13.86 7.18
C ILE A 66 -6.39 -12.54 7.58
N ASN A 67 -5.05 -12.49 7.59
CA ASN A 67 -4.30 -11.28 7.91
C ASN A 67 -4.64 -10.10 6.97
N THR A 68 -4.86 -10.39 5.67
CA THR A 68 -5.27 -9.37 4.70
C THR A 68 -6.72 -8.91 4.89
N GLN A 69 -7.63 -9.80 5.32
CA GLN A 69 -9.00 -9.43 5.68
C GLN A 69 -9.03 -8.53 6.92
N GLU A 70 -8.26 -8.84 7.95
CA GLU A 70 -8.13 -8.00 9.15
C GLU A 70 -7.56 -6.62 8.80
N SER A 71 -6.51 -6.59 7.97
CA SER A 71 -5.94 -5.33 7.47
C SER A 71 -6.98 -4.50 6.72
N LEU A 72 -7.80 -5.12 5.85
CA LEU A 72 -8.88 -4.44 5.14
C LEU A 72 -9.95 -3.86 6.08
N ALA A 73 -10.30 -4.58 7.14
CA ALA A 73 -11.23 -4.09 8.14
C ALA A 73 -10.67 -2.83 8.85
N ALA A 74 -9.38 -2.85 9.19
CA ALA A 74 -8.68 -1.70 9.77
C ALA A 74 -8.64 -0.48 8.80
N PHE A 75 -8.46 -0.71 7.49
CA PHE A 75 -8.53 0.36 6.48
C PHE A 75 -9.88 1.07 6.47
N GLY A 76 -10.99 0.34 6.68
CA GLY A 76 -12.32 0.94 6.78
C GLY A 76 -12.44 1.95 7.93
N GLN A 77 -11.82 1.65 9.08
CA GLN A 77 -11.86 2.52 10.25
C GLN A 77 -11.01 3.80 10.08
N GLN A 78 -9.89 3.73 9.36
CA GLN A 78 -9.07 4.91 9.09
C GLN A 78 -9.78 5.93 8.18
N THR A 79 -10.58 5.48 7.21
CA THR A 79 -11.34 6.42 6.36
C THR A 79 -12.40 7.19 7.14
N ASN A 80 -12.97 6.60 8.19
CA ASN A 80 -13.98 7.25 9.04
C ASN A 80 -13.34 8.28 10.00
N GLN A 81 -12.11 8.03 10.46
CA GLN A 81 -11.33 8.96 11.28
C GLN A 81 -10.87 10.21 10.49
N VAL A 82 -10.49 10.05 9.22
CA VAL A 82 -10.10 11.20 8.36
C VAL A 82 -11.30 12.10 8.04
N LEU A 83 -12.49 11.52 7.88
CA LEU A 83 -13.72 12.30 7.67
C LEU A 83 -14.14 13.05 8.95
N SER A 84 -13.96 12.42 10.12
CA SER A 84 -14.33 12.99 11.42
C SER A 84 -13.38 14.08 11.93
N SER A 85 -12.15 14.18 11.38
CA SER A 85 -11.17 15.21 11.72
C SER A 85 -11.16 16.41 10.74
N SER A 86 -12.03 16.40 9.72
CA SER A 86 -12.17 17.47 8.73
C SER A 86 -13.51 18.22 8.91
N THR A 87 -13.80 18.71 10.11
CA THR A 87 -14.88 19.70 10.32
C THR A 87 -14.43 20.72 11.37
N ALA A 88 -13.46 21.54 10.99
CA ALA A 88 -13.34 22.87 11.54
C ALA A 88 -13.04 23.80 10.36
N PRO A 89 -13.99 24.66 9.93
CA PRO A 89 -13.67 25.67 8.93
C PRO A 89 -12.57 26.58 9.49
N PRO A 90 -11.57 26.96 8.68
CA PRO A 90 -10.53 27.88 9.13
C PRO A 90 -11.16 29.19 9.61
N PRO A 91 -10.68 29.79 10.73
CA PRO A 91 -11.23 31.05 11.21
C PRO A 91 -11.01 32.15 10.18
N LEU A 92 -12.10 32.77 9.73
CA LEU A 92 -12.12 33.90 8.81
C LEU A 92 -11.77 35.20 9.57
N TRP A 93 -10.50 35.43 9.86
CA TRP A 93 -9.94 36.74 10.18
C TRP A 93 -8.40 36.62 10.08
N ARG A 94 -7.61 37.48 9.45
CA ARG A 94 -7.73 38.93 9.24
C ARG A 94 -6.78 39.35 8.12
N HIS A 95 -7.31 40.10 7.16
CA HIS A 95 -6.54 40.92 6.23
C HIS A 95 -5.93 42.13 6.94
N THR A 96 -4.89 42.71 6.31
CA THR A 96 -4.31 44.06 6.51
C THR A 96 -3.22 44.19 7.58
N THR A 97 -2.04 44.78 7.37
CA THR A 97 -1.41 45.45 6.20
C THR A 97 0.11 45.51 6.43
N LYS A 98 0.89 45.59 5.35
CA LYS A 98 2.27 46.08 5.35
C LYS A 98 2.34 47.46 6.01
N GLU A 99 3.40 47.76 6.75
CA GLU A 99 4.20 49.00 6.70
C GLU A 99 5.53 48.76 7.45
N ILE A 100 6.64 48.85 6.72
CA ILE A 100 7.78 49.81 6.82
C ILE A 100 8.70 49.50 8.00
#